data_AF-A0AAN7LKG7-F1
#
_entry.id   AF-A0AAN7LKG7-F1
#
_cell.length_a   1.000
_cell.length_b   1.000
_cell.length_c   1.000
_cell.angle_alpha   90.00
_cell.angle_beta   90.00
_cell.angle_gamma   90.00
#
_symmetry.space_group_name_H-M   'P 1'
#
loop_
_entity.id
_entity.type
_entity.pdbx_description
1 polymer ?
#
loop_
_entity_poly.entity_id
_entity_poly.type
_entity_poly.pdbx_seq_one_letter_code
_entity_poly.pdbx_strand_id
1 'polypeptide(L)'
;MYSRISLLRGRANSFKKLVFVGRKYDLRGGSPLSPGCGLSPINSTTCGRFLGRFWGESRSYSTAGEGESIEYDVVIVGAGPAGLSAAIRLKQICRENDSDLSVCVVEKGAEVGAHILSGNVFEPRALDELLPQWKNEEAPIHVPVSSDKFLFLTKNHAISLPSPFNNKGNYVISLSQLVQWMGTKAEELGVEIYPGFAAGEVLYDNDTVVGIKTNDMGISKDGSKKETFQPGVALKGRITLIAEGCRGSLSETLMKKFNLRERGNGQHQTYALGIKEVWEIEENKHKPGSVIHTLGWPLDNKTYGGSFLYHMYNRQISLGLVVALDYQNPYLNPYEEFQRFKHHPAIKPLLEGGNVLQYGARTLNEGGFQSIPYPVFPGGAIIGCSAGFLNVPKIKGTHTAMKSGMLAAEASFSTLHEGSSMEVYWDALRRSWIWEELRQARNYRPAFEYGLIPGLGMSALENYIFKGRLPFTLKHGKPDHEATDVAKQHTPIEYPRPDGAIQITATTNHLICT
;
A
#
# COMPACT_ATOMS: atom_id res chain seq x y z
N MET A 1 -32.18 -30.21 -28.32
CA MET A 1 -31.71 -30.55 -29.68
C MET A 1 -30.20 -30.66 -29.62
N TYR A 2 -29.71 -31.88 -29.65
CA TYR A 2 -28.28 -32.21 -29.66
C TYR A 2 -27.63 -31.85 -31.01
N SER A 3 -26.29 -31.76 -30.98
CA SER A 3 -25.33 -31.93 -32.09
C SER A 3 -24.72 -30.69 -32.77
N ARG A 4 -23.36 -30.70 -32.74
CA ARG A 4 -22.36 -30.09 -33.65
C ARG A 4 -22.00 -28.63 -33.36
N ILE A 5 -20.74 -28.21 -33.14
CA ILE A 5 -19.44 -28.70 -33.64
C ILE A 5 -18.32 -28.35 -32.64
N SER A 6 -17.45 -29.33 -32.46
CA SER A 6 -16.09 -29.27 -31.92
C SER A 6 -15.12 -28.69 -32.96
N LEU A 7 -14.37 -27.64 -32.61
CA LEU A 7 -13.05 -27.31 -33.20
C LEU A 7 -12.44 -26.17 -32.39
N LEU A 8 -11.10 -26.20 -32.22
CA LEU A 8 -10.27 -25.29 -31.42
C LEU A 8 -9.98 -25.71 -29.95
N ARG A 9 -9.59 -26.98 -29.78
CA ARG A 9 -8.55 -27.36 -28.80
C ARG A 9 -7.31 -27.75 -29.59
N GLY A 10 -6.24 -26.96 -29.50
CA GLY A 10 -4.95 -27.33 -30.06
C GLY A 10 -4.12 -26.13 -30.50
N ARG A 11 -3.42 -25.48 -29.55
CA ARG A 11 -2.13 -24.78 -29.74
C ARG A 11 -1.70 -24.13 -28.42
N ALA A 12 -1.04 -24.91 -27.57
CA ALA A 12 -0.12 -24.42 -26.54
C ALA A 12 0.61 -25.62 -25.94
N ASN A 13 1.58 -26.16 -26.68
CA ASN A 13 2.63 -27.02 -26.14
C ASN A 13 3.72 -27.16 -27.21
N SER A 14 4.75 -26.33 -27.12
CA SER A 14 6.14 -26.61 -27.53
C SER A 14 6.93 -25.31 -27.55
N PHE A 15 7.84 -25.12 -26.58
CA PHE A 15 9.20 -24.56 -26.69
C PHE A 15 9.79 -24.56 -25.27
N LYS A 16 10.34 -25.70 -24.83
CA LYS A 16 11.80 -26.02 -24.73
C LYS A 16 12.57 -25.04 -23.84
N LYS A 17 12.88 -25.44 -22.60
CA LYS A 17 14.20 -25.93 -22.16
C LYS A 17 15.35 -25.02 -22.63
N LEU A 18 15.78 -24.08 -21.78
CA LEU A 18 17.11 -23.51 -21.84
C LEU A 18 18.04 -24.31 -20.91
N VAL A 19 19.03 -24.95 -21.52
CA VAL A 19 20.14 -25.64 -20.88
C VAL A 19 21.26 -24.62 -20.69
N PHE A 20 21.82 -24.56 -19.47
CA PHE A 20 23.04 -23.84 -19.15
C PHE A 20 24.20 -24.35 -20.01
N VAL A 21 24.79 -23.46 -20.83
CA VAL A 21 26.08 -23.72 -21.48
C VAL A 21 27.15 -22.93 -20.73
N GLY A 22 27.86 -23.62 -19.85
CA GLY A 22 29.13 -23.14 -19.30
C GLY A 22 30.21 -23.19 -20.36
N ARG A 23 30.96 -22.09 -20.55
CA ARG A 23 32.23 -22.10 -21.28
C ARG A 23 33.37 -22.03 -20.29
N LYS A 24 34.07 -23.16 -20.13
CA LYS A 24 35.49 -23.21 -19.79
C LYS A 24 36.28 -23.05 -21.08
N TYR A 25 37.33 -22.23 -21.08
CA TYR A 25 38.50 -22.45 -21.92
C TYR A 25 39.76 -22.21 -21.11
N ASP A 26 40.63 -23.21 -21.18
CA ASP A 26 41.96 -23.30 -20.56
C ASP A 26 43.04 -23.06 -21.64
N LEU A 27 44.23 -22.72 -21.15
CA LEU A 27 45.43 -22.13 -21.75
C LEU A 27 46.10 -22.95 -22.87
N ARG A 28 46.76 -22.28 -23.84
CA ARG A 28 48.14 -22.57 -24.32
C ARG A 28 48.62 -21.68 -25.49
N GLY A 29 49.91 -21.30 -25.42
CA GLY A 29 50.77 -20.78 -26.52
C GLY A 29 51.03 -19.26 -26.42
N GLY A 30 52.24 -18.71 -26.39
CA GLY A 30 53.59 -19.24 -26.60
C GLY A 30 54.46 -18.23 -27.37
N SER A 31 55.05 -17.25 -26.64
CA SER A 31 56.36 -16.56 -26.82
C SER A 31 56.68 -15.77 -28.13
N PRO A 32 57.81 -15.00 -28.26
CA PRO A 32 58.86 -14.61 -27.28
C PRO A 32 59.41 -13.13 -27.35
N LEU A 33 60.36 -12.82 -26.45
CA LEU A 33 61.42 -11.76 -26.44
C LEU A 33 61.03 -10.34 -25.95
N SER A 34 61.78 -9.61 -25.09
CA SER A 34 63.06 -9.78 -24.35
C SER A 34 63.25 -8.54 -23.40
N PRO A 35 64.41 -8.27 -22.74
CA PRO A 35 64.58 -8.45 -21.28
C PRO A 35 65.01 -7.18 -20.51
N GLY A 36 65.05 -7.25 -19.17
CA GLY A 36 65.87 -6.32 -18.38
C GLY A 36 65.63 -6.32 -16.87
N CYS A 37 66.58 -6.89 -16.12
CA CYS A 37 67.08 -6.58 -14.76
C CYS A 37 66.06 -6.36 -13.61
N GLY A 38 66.22 -6.87 -12.39
CA GLY A 38 67.37 -7.40 -11.66
C GLY A 38 66.98 -7.51 -10.17
N LEU A 39 67.76 -8.27 -9.42
CA LEU A 39 67.49 -8.84 -8.09
C LEU A 39 67.64 -7.87 -6.90
N SER A 40 66.69 -7.95 -5.96
CA SER A 40 66.86 -8.16 -4.48
C SER A 40 67.65 -7.14 -3.61
N PRO A 41 67.77 -7.32 -2.27
CA PRO A 41 66.87 -6.77 -1.26
C PRO A 41 67.59 -5.97 -0.15
N ILE A 42 66.90 -5.11 0.62
CA ILE A 42 67.46 -4.55 1.87
C ILE A 42 66.41 -4.54 2.98
N ASN A 43 66.72 -5.26 4.06
CA ASN A 43 66.11 -5.19 5.38
C ASN A 43 66.64 -3.95 6.14
N SER A 44 65.78 -3.23 6.86
CA SER A 44 66.12 -2.72 8.19
C SER A 44 64.89 -2.28 8.99
N THR A 45 64.98 -2.57 10.27
CA THR A 45 64.02 -2.54 11.37
C THR A 45 63.59 -1.15 11.87
N THR A 46 62.45 -1.16 12.59
CA THR A 46 62.00 -0.26 13.68
C THR A 46 61.59 1.19 13.37
N CYS A 47 60.29 1.50 13.50
CA CYS A 47 59.73 2.37 14.56
C CYS A 47 58.19 2.44 14.42
N GLY A 48 57.46 2.35 15.53
CA GLY A 48 55.99 2.26 15.52
C GLY A 48 55.27 3.61 15.47
N ARG A 49 54.02 3.59 14.98
CA ARG A 49 52.83 4.22 15.60
C ARG A 49 51.61 4.04 14.70
N PHE A 50 50.52 3.59 15.34
CA PHE A 50 49.11 3.95 15.09
C PHE A 50 48.74 4.46 13.70
N LEU A 51 48.08 3.61 12.90
CA LEU A 51 47.15 4.05 11.85
C LEU A 51 46.13 2.94 11.61
N GLY A 52 44.86 3.33 11.64
CA GLY A 52 43.69 2.47 11.59
C GLY A 52 43.56 1.70 10.29
N ARG A 53 42.94 0.53 10.42
CA ARG A 53 42.48 -0.33 9.33
C ARG A 53 41.52 0.45 8.41
N PHE A 54 41.94 0.70 7.19
CA PHE A 54 41.05 0.83 6.04
C PHE A 54 41.66 -0.01 4.92
N TRP A 55 41.21 -1.26 4.82
CA TRP A 55 41.39 -2.10 3.66
C TRP A 55 40.02 -2.66 3.31
N GLY A 56 39.55 -2.34 2.11
CA GLY A 56 38.28 -2.82 1.57
C GLY A 56 38.30 -4.33 1.48
N GLU A 57 37.30 -4.97 2.09
CA GLU A 57 37.06 -6.39 1.92
C GLU A 57 36.36 -6.62 0.58
N SER A 58 37.07 -7.34 -0.29
CA SER A 58 36.51 -7.97 -1.48
C SER A 58 35.37 -8.91 -1.06
N ARG A 59 34.14 -8.64 -1.53
CA ARG A 59 32.99 -9.52 -1.34
C ARG A 59 33.27 -10.88 -1.98
N SER A 60 33.30 -11.94 -1.18
CA SER A 60 33.34 -13.33 -1.64
C SER A 60 31.90 -13.85 -1.72
N TYR A 61 31.52 -14.38 -2.88
CA TYR A 61 30.29 -15.17 -3.03
C TYR A 61 30.58 -16.58 -2.54
N SER A 62 30.08 -16.95 -1.36
CA SER A 62 30.11 -18.33 -0.87
C SER A 62 28.88 -19.11 -1.35
N THR A 63 29.10 -20.38 -1.67
CA THR A 63 28.13 -21.35 -2.18
C THR A 63 27.18 -21.86 -1.08
N ALA A 64 25.93 -22.12 -1.50
CA ALA A 64 24.73 -22.45 -0.71
C ALA A 64 24.87 -23.54 0.37
N GLY A 65 24.20 -23.28 1.51
CA GLY A 65 23.93 -24.14 2.67
C GLY A 65 22.97 -23.42 3.64
N GLU A 66 22.31 -24.15 4.54
CA GLU A 66 21.23 -23.67 5.45
C GLU A 66 21.38 -22.22 5.96
N GLY A 67 20.37 -21.39 5.68
CA GLY A 67 20.27 -20.01 6.19
C GLY A 67 20.86 -18.94 5.28
N GLU A 68 20.54 -18.93 3.98
CA GLU A 68 20.90 -17.84 3.07
C GLU A 68 20.34 -16.51 3.60
N SER A 69 21.26 -15.61 3.96
CA SER A 69 20.94 -14.22 4.25
C SER A 69 21.56 -13.30 3.22
N ILE A 70 20.77 -12.36 2.71
CA ILE A 70 21.23 -11.30 1.81
C ILE A 70 21.24 -10.00 2.62
N GLU A 71 22.34 -9.25 2.53
CA GLU A 71 22.52 -8.01 3.27
C GLU A 71 22.27 -6.79 2.40
N TYR A 72 21.54 -5.83 2.95
CA TYR A 72 21.26 -4.51 2.38
C TYR A 72 21.48 -3.43 3.44
N ASP A 73 21.63 -2.18 3.01
CA ASP A 73 21.58 -1.05 3.93
C ASP A 73 20.15 -0.77 4.37
N VAL A 74 19.20 -0.83 3.43
CA VAL A 74 17.78 -0.60 3.72
C VAL A 74 16.90 -1.71 3.12
N VAL A 75 16.10 -2.34 3.97
CA VAL A 75 15.06 -3.30 3.58
C VAL A 75 13.68 -2.66 3.75
N ILE A 76 12.87 -2.70 2.71
CA ILE A 76 11.52 -2.11 2.68
C ILE A 76 10.50 -3.22 2.45
N VAL A 77 9.52 -3.33 3.33
CA VAL A 77 8.46 -4.35 3.24
C VAL A 77 7.19 -3.74 2.64
N GLY A 78 6.92 -4.04 1.37
CA GLY A 78 5.73 -3.64 0.62
C GLY A 78 6.04 -2.64 -0.50
N ALA A 79 5.73 -3.00 -1.75
CA ALA A 79 5.88 -2.14 -2.93
C ALA A 79 4.61 -1.31 -3.21
N GLY A 80 4.02 -0.76 -2.14
CA GLY A 80 2.93 0.23 -2.25
C GLY A 80 3.47 1.66 -2.41
N PRO A 81 2.57 2.67 -2.45
CA PRO A 81 2.98 4.07 -2.63
C PRO A 81 4.00 4.56 -1.59
N ALA A 82 3.88 4.12 -0.32
CA ALA A 82 4.82 4.49 0.73
C ALA A 82 6.21 3.86 0.52
N GLY A 83 6.26 2.54 0.31
CA GLY A 83 7.53 1.81 0.17
C GLY A 83 8.31 2.24 -1.08
N LEU A 84 7.63 2.36 -2.22
CA LEU A 84 8.26 2.85 -3.45
C LEU A 84 8.72 4.31 -3.33
N SER A 85 7.93 5.18 -2.67
CA SER A 85 8.37 6.57 -2.43
C SER A 85 9.60 6.64 -1.54
N ALA A 86 9.68 5.78 -0.52
CA ALA A 86 10.87 5.69 0.33
C ALA A 86 12.09 5.21 -0.46
N ALA A 87 11.93 4.16 -1.27
CA ALA A 87 13.01 3.61 -2.09
C ALA A 87 13.55 4.63 -3.11
N ILE A 88 12.65 5.28 -3.85
CA ILE A 88 12.98 6.33 -4.84
C ILE A 88 13.70 7.49 -4.16
N ARG A 89 13.10 8.04 -3.09
CA ARG A 89 13.66 9.21 -2.40
C ARG A 89 15.04 8.89 -1.82
N LEU A 90 15.22 7.70 -1.24
CA LEU A 90 16.50 7.29 -0.69
C LEU A 90 17.59 7.23 -1.76
N LYS A 91 17.31 6.61 -2.92
CA LYS A 91 18.31 6.56 -4.02
C LYS A 91 18.55 7.93 -4.65
N GLN A 92 17.56 8.83 -4.69
CA GLN A 92 17.77 10.22 -5.11
C GLN A 92 18.75 10.94 -4.18
N ILE A 93 18.55 10.88 -2.86
CA ILE A 93 19.44 11.50 -1.87
C ILE A 93 20.85 10.88 -1.92
N CYS A 94 20.93 9.56 -2.13
CA CYS A 94 22.21 8.88 -2.32
C CYS A 94 22.98 9.46 -3.51
N ARG A 95 22.33 9.66 -4.67
CA ARG A 95 22.94 10.28 -5.85
C ARG A 95 23.34 11.73 -5.61
N GLU A 96 22.52 12.50 -4.90
CA GLU A 96 22.82 13.90 -4.53
C GLU A 96 24.06 14.03 -3.63
N ASN A 97 24.38 12.99 -2.85
CA ASN A 97 25.47 12.98 -1.86
C ASN A 97 26.61 12.00 -2.21
N ASP A 98 26.68 11.52 -3.46
CA ASP A 98 27.68 10.55 -3.93
C ASP A 98 27.84 9.32 -3.00
N SER A 99 26.71 8.81 -2.53
CA SER A 99 26.61 7.62 -1.68
C SER A 99 25.99 6.46 -2.44
N ASP A 100 26.39 5.23 -2.13
CA ASP A 100 25.83 4.03 -2.72
C ASP A 100 25.29 3.09 -1.64
N LEU A 101 24.09 3.40 -1.15
CA LEU A 101 23.34 2.52 -0.26
C LEU A 101 22.55 1.50 -1.08
N SER A 102 22.63 0.25 -0.64
CA SER A 102 21.87 -0.88 -1.18
C SER A 102 20.45 -0.90 -0.62
N VAL A 103 19.45 -0.97 -1.49
CA VAL A 103 18.03 -0.87 -1.13
C VAL A 103 17.25 -2.01 -1.74
N CYS A 104 16.57 -2.78 -0.89
CA CYS A 104 15.70 -3.87 -1.29
C CYS A 104 14.25 -3.58 -0.92
N VAL A 105 13.33 -3.85 -1.84
CA VAL A 105 11.87 -3.81 -1.62
C VAL A 105 11.30 -5.21 -1.83
N VAL A 106 10.65 -5.78 -0.82
CA VAL A 106 9.90 -7.04 -0.98
C VAL A 106 8.41 -6.79 -1.15
N GLU A 107 7.79 -7.52 -2.07
CA GLU A 107 6.36 -7.44 -2.34
C GLU A 107 5.73 -8.82 -2.42
N LYS A 108 4.59 -9.01 -1.73
CA LYS A 108 3.88 -10.28 -1.71
C LYS A 108 3.16 -10.59 -3.02
N GLY A 109 2.67 -9.56 -3.71
CA GLY A 109 2.03 -9.71 -5.02
C GLY A 109 2.98 -10.33 -6.02
N ALA A 110 2.46 -11.19 -6.90
CA ALA A 110 3.26 -11.85 -7.95
C ALA A 110 3.98 -10.84 -8.87
N GLU A 111 3.45 -9.62 -8.95
CA GLU A 111 4.06 -8.44 -9.54
C GLU A 111 3.72 -7.22 -8.69
N VAL A 112 4.48 -6.13 -8.87
CA VAL A 112 4.16 -4.84 -8.24
C VAL A 112 2.77 -4.40 -8.69
N GLY A 113 1.95 -3.93 -7.76
CA GLY A 113 0.58 -3.48 -8.04
C GLY A 113 -0.51 -4.55 -7.97
N ALA A 114 -0.17 -5.86 -8.00
CA ALA A 114 -1.16 -6.95 -8.02
C ALA A 114 -2.12 -6.95 -6.81
N HIS A 115 -1.63 -6.52 -5.63
CA HIS A 115 -2.44 -6.43 -4.41
C HIS A 115 -2.90 -5.01 -4.06
N ILE A 116 -2.71 -4.05 -4.97
CA ILE A 116 -3.15 -2.67 -4.76
C ILE A 116 -4.61 -2.52 -5.12
N LEU A 117 -5.40 -2.07 -4.14
CA LEU A 117 -6.81 -1.78 -4.31
C LEU A 117 -7.15 -0.39 -3.78
N SER A 118 -7.71 0.45 -4.64
CA SER A 118 -8.19 1.79 -4.31
C SER A 118 -9.16 2.27 -5.38
N GLY A 119 -10.18 3.05 -5.01
CA GLY A 119 -10.97 3.82 -5.97
C GLY A 119 -10.18 4.98 -6.59
N ASN A 120 -9.31 5.60 -5.77
CA ASN A 120 -8.33 6.62 -6.08
C ASN A 120 -8.77 7.85 -6.91
N VAL A 121 -9.21 8.88 -6.18
CA VAL A 121 -9.04 10.28 -6.61
C VAL A 121 -7.68 10.77 -6.10
N PHE A 122 -6.70 10.73 -6.99
CA PHE A 122 -5.30 10.97 -6.71
C PHE A 122 -4.97 12.45 -6.53
N GLU A 123 -4.35 12.76 -5.40
CA GLU A 123 -3.81 14.09 -5.11
C GLU A 123 -2.31 14.12 -5.42
N PRO A 124 -1.89 14.87 -6.45
CA PRO A 124 -0.54 14.74 -7.01
C PRO A 124 0.55 15.36 -6.13
N ARG A 125 0.21 16.11 -5.08
CA ARG A 125 1.16 16.91 -4.27
C ARG A 125 2.44 16.14 -3.90
N ALA A 126 2.33 14.93 -3.37
CA ALA A 126 3.50 14.15 -2.96
C ALA A 126 4.30 13.62 -4.16
N LEU A 127 3.63 13.32 -5.28
CA LEU A 127 4.30 12.93 -6.52
C LEU A 127 4.99 14.12 -7.18
N ASP A 128 4.39 15.31 -7.13
CA ASP A 128 5.03 16.57 -7.58
C ASP A 128 6.32 16.84 -6.79
N GLU A 129 6.35 16.51 -5.50
CA GLU A 129 7.57 16.60 -4.67
C GLU A 129 8.61 15.51 -5.00
N LEU A 130 8.18 14.26 -5.26
CA LEU A 130 9.08 13.11 -5.45
C LEU A 130 9.64 12.97 -6.87
N LEU A 131 8.78 13.15 -7.88
CA LEU A 131 9.07 12.96 -9.30
C LEU A 131 8.49 14.15 -10.08
N PRO A 132 9.03 15.36 -9.93
CA PRO A 132 8.42 16.59 -10.46
C PRO A 132 8.21 16.61 -11.99
N GLN A 133 8.90 15.74 -12.73
CA GLN A 133 8.79 15.62 -14.18
C GLN A 133 7.76 14.58 -14.64
N TRP A 134 7.00 13.95 -13.74
CA TRP A 134 6.06 12.87 -14.07
C TRP A 134 5.06 13.21 -15.18
N LYS A 135 4.70 14.48 -15.36
CA LYS A 135 3.79 14.95 -16.43
C LYS A 135 4.40 14.91 -17.83
N ASN A 136 5.73 14.95 -17.91
CA ASN A 136 6.50 14.87 -19.15
C ASN A 136 6.92 13.42 -19.46
N GLU A 137 6.52 12.49 -18.60
CA GLU A 137 6.80 11.07 -18.71
C GLU A 137 5.49 10.32 -19.01
N GLU A 138 5.58 9.05 -19.40
CA GLU A 138 4.41 8.19 -19.63
C GLU A 138 3.78 7.68 -18.32
N ALA A 139 3.60 8.58 -17.34
CA ALA A 139 2.92 8.25 -16.10
C ALA A 139 1.44 7.93 -16.37
N PRO A 140 0.86 6.87 -15.76
CA PRO A 140 -0.53 6.44 -16.01
C PRO A 140 -1.57 7.33 -15.28
N ILE A 141 -1.46 8.65 -15.46
CA ILE A 141 -2.27 9.68 -14.81
C ILE A 141 -2.84 10.58 -15.92
N HIS A 142 -3.99 10.20 -16.47
CA HIS A 142 -4.53 10.83 -17.69
C HIS A 142 -5.84 11.59 -17.48
N VAL A 143 -6.62 11.26 -16.45
CA VAL A 143 -8.01 11.76 -16.32
C VAL A 143 -8.10 12.76 -15.17
N PRO A 144 -8.03 14.08 -15.44
CA PRO A 144 -8.26 15.07 -14.40
C PRO A 144 -9.72 15.01 -13.94
N VAL A 145 -9.95 15.28 -12.66
CA VAL A 145 -11.32 15.37 -12.12
C VAL A 145 -12.04 16.55 -12.77
N SER A 146 -13.19 16.28 -13.37
CA SER A 146 -14.00 17.24 -14.13
C SER A 146 -15.22 17.74 -13.35
N SER A 147 -15.75 16.93 -12.42
CA SER A 147 -16.84 17.34 -11.54
C SER A 147 -16.90 16.49 -10.27
N ASP A 148 -17.30 17.11 -9.16
CA ASP A 148 -17.58 16.45 -7.88
C ASP A 148 -19.06 16.50 -7.53
N LYS A 149 -19.66 15.36 -7.20
CA LYS A 149 -21.02 15.27 -6.68
C LYS A 149 -21.03 14.53 -5.35
N PHE A 150 -21.78 15.08 -4.40
CA PHE A 150 -22.02 14.45 -3.12
C PHE A 150 -23.51 14.26 -2.92
N LEU A 151 -23.95 13.01 -2.76
CA LEU A 151 -25.37 12.66 -2.75
C LEU A 151 -25.76 11.96 -1.45
N PHE A 152 -26.91 12.33 -0.91
CA PHE A 152 -27.60 11.55 0.11
C PHE A 152 -28.62 10.64 -0.56
N LEU A 153 -28.48 9.33 -0.39
CA LEU A 153 -29.38 8.35 -0.96
C LEU A 153 -30.45 7.96 0.06
N THR A 154 -31.70 8.05 -0.38
CA THR A 154 -32.80 7.23 0.17
C THR A 154 -32.95 6.00 -0.70
N LYS A 155 -33.89 5.09 -0.38
CA LYS A 155 -34.13 3.91 -1.22
C LYS A 155 -34.42 4.24 -2.69
N ASN A 156 -35.10 5.37 -2.95
CA ASN A 156 -35.66 5.70 -4.27
C ASN A 156 -35.14 7.03 -4.85
N HIS A 157 -34.47 7.87 -4.05
CA HIS A 157 -34.08 9.22 -4.45
C HIS A 157 -32.63 9.51 -4.08
N ALA A 158 -31.95 10.24 -4.94
CA ALA A 158 -30.65 10.85 -4.65
C ALA A 158 -30.82 12.36 -4.47
N ILE A 159 -30.44 12.87 -3.30
CA ILE A 159 -30.52 14.28 -2.94
C ILE A 159 -29.12 14.86 -2.97
N SER A 160 -28.91 15.94 -3.73
CA SER A 160 -27.60 16.60 -3.79
C SER A 160 -27.32 17.35 -2.49
N LEU A 161 -26.13 17.14 -1.93
CA LEU A 161 -25.60 17.87 -0.80
C LEU A 161 -24.43 18.78 -1.27
N PRO A 162 -24.12 19.86 -0.52
CA PRO A 162 -22.87 20.58 -0.72
C PRO A 162 -21.67 19.65 -0.57
N SER A 163 -20.83 19.57 -1.60
CA SER A 163 -19.65 18.71 -1.58
C SER A 163 -18.64 19.20 -0.54
N PRO A 164 -18.24 18.37 0.45
CA PRO A 164 -17.12 18.69 1.32
C PRO A 164 -15.76 18.50 0.64
N PHE A 165 -15.74 17.88 -0.55
CA PHE A 165 -14.52 17.57 -1.29
C PHE A 165 -14.13 18.73 -2.21
N ASN A 166 -12.83 19.03 -2.25
CA ASN A 166 -12.22 19.85 -3.29
C ASN A 166 -11.25 18.98 -4.08
N ASN A 167 -11.67 18.51 -5.27
CA ASN A 167 -10.82 17.71 -6.14
C ASN A 167 -10.23 18.46 -7.33
N LYS A 168 -10.21 19.79 -7.28
CA LYS A 168 -9.52 20.59 -8.30
C LYS A 168 -8.03 20.24 -8.32
N GLY A 169 -7.51 19.90 -9.50
CA GLY A 169 -6.11 19.51 -9.70
C GLY A 169 -5.80 18.04 -9.39
N ASN A 170 -6.80 17.26 -8.96
CA ASN A 170 -6.66 15.83 -8.74
C ASN A 170 -7.04 15.03 -9.99
N TYR A 171 -6.72 13.74 -9.97
CA TYR A 171 -6.92 12.83 -11.09
C TYR A 171 -7.68 11.58 -10.65
N VAL A 172 -8.49 11.00 -11.54
CA VAL A 172 -9.02 9.65 -11.36
C VAL A 172 -8.02 8.68 -12.00
N ILE A 173 -7.46 7.76 -11.21
CA ILE A 173 -6.39 6.87 -11.68
C ILE A 173 -6.60 5.42 -11.25
N SER A 174 -5.89 4.51 -11.91
CA SER A 174 -5.61 3.20 -11.34
C SER A 174 -4.37 3.27 -10.45
N LEU A 175 -4.54 3.08 -9.14
CA LEU A 175 -3.40 3.10 -8.21
C LEU A 175 -2.44 1.93 -8.46
N SER A 176 -2.93 0.78 -8.94
CA SER A 176 -2.06 -0.36 -9.29
C SER A 176 -1.13 -0.02 -10.45
N GLN A 177 -1.63 0.65 -11.48
CA GLN A 177 -0.80 1.11 -12.61
C GLN A 177 0.21 2.17 -12.17
N LEU A 178 -0.21 3.11 -11.29
CA LEU A 178 0.73 4.11 -10.76
C LEU A 178 1.89 3.45 -10.00
N VAL A 179 1.63 2.47 -9.13
CA VAL A 179 2.72 1.82 -8.40
C VAL A 179 3.59 0.94 -9.29
N GLN A 180 3.03 0.35 -10.37
CA GLN A 180 3.84 -0.37 -11.37
C GLN A 180 4.84 0.59 -12.03
N TRP A 181 4.35 1.75 -12.47
CA TRP A 181 5.20 2.80 -13.04
C TRP A 181 6.24 3.30 -12.02
N MET A 182 5.86 3.54 -10.77
CA MET A 182 6.80 3.91 -9.70
C MET A 182 7.83 2.79 -9.42
N GLY A 183 7.44 1.52 -9.59
CA GLY A 183 8.34 0.37 -9.50
C GLY A 183 9.46 0.46 -10.52
N THR A 184 9.11 0.70 -11.79
CA THR A 184 10.10 0.93 -12.85
C THR A 184 11.01 2.13 -12.53
N LYS A 185 10.45 3.22 -11.99
CA LYS A 185 11.25 4.38 -11.56
C LYS A 185 12.22 4.05 -10.42
N ALA A 186 11.82 3.20 -9.48
CA ALA A 186 12.71 2.73 -8.43
C ALA A 186 13.83 1.83 -8.99
N GLU A 187 13.51 0.91 -9.90
CA GLU A 187 14.51 0.04 -10.56
C GLU A 187 15.51 0.85 -11.41
N GLU A 188 15.06 1.88 -12.15
CA GLU A 188 15.93 2.84 -12.86
C GLU A 188 16.90 3.58 -11.90
N LEU A 189 16.54 3.69 -10.63
CA LEU A 189 17.38 4.27 -9.58
C LEU A 189 18.34 3.25 -8.92
N GLY A 190 18.27 1.97 -9.29
CA GLY A 190 19.09 0.89 -8.74
C GLY A 190 18.50 0.28 -7.45
N VAL A 191 17.18 0.41 -7.24
CA VAL A 191 16.48 -0.34 -6.19
C VAL A 191 16.25 -1.77 -6.67
N GLU A 192 16.51 -2.75 -5.81
CA GLU A 192 16.17 -4.15 -6.07
C GLU A 192 14.76 -4.44 -5.57
N ILE A 193 13.85 -4.84 -6.47
CA ILE A 193 12.46 -5.15 -6.13
C ILE A 193 12.21 -6.65 -6.32
N TYR A 194 11.69 -7.28 -5.27
CA TYR A 194 11.42 -8.71 -5.21
C TYR A 194 9.90 -8.97 -5.06
N PRO A 195 9.12 -8.95 -6.17
CA PRO A 195 7.74 -9.38 -6.15
C PRO A 195 7.62 -10.90 -5.98
N GLY A 196 6.49 -11.36 -5.43
CA GLY A 196 6.22 -12.76 -5.09
C GLY A 196 6.79 -13.21 -3.75
N PHE A 197 7.49 -12.34 -3.02
CA PHE A 197 8.14 -12.65 -1.75
C PHE A 197 7.45 -11.92 -0.60
N ALA A 198 6.65 -12.67 0.16
CA ALA A 198 6.05 -12.16 1.39
C ALA A 198 7.07 -12.19 2.54
N ALA A 199 7.24 -11.06 3.24
CA ALA A 199 7.91 -11.03 4.53
C ALA A 199 7.01 -11.72 5.58
N GLY A 200 7.48 -12.82 6.14
CA GLY A 200 6.74 -13.65 7.10
C GLY A 200 7.12 -13.40 8.56
N GLU A 201 8.37 -12.98 8.80
CA GLU A 201 8.93 -12.82 10.13
C GLU A 201 9.85 -11.59 10.20
N VAL A 202 9.87 -10.92 11.36
CA VAL A 202 10.85 -9.86 11.66
C VAL A 202 12.07 -10.49 12.33
N LEU A 203 13.26 -10.15 11.85
CA LEU A 203 14.53 -10.59 12.44
C LEU A 203 15.02 -9.58 13.46
N TYR A 204 15.52 -10.08 14.60
CA TYR A 204 16.02 -9.25 15.69
C TYR A 204 17.46 -9.62 16.06
N ASP A 205 18.26 -8.61 16.35
CA ASP A 205 19.48 -8.73 17.15
C ASP A 205 19.25 -8.00 18.47
N ASN A 206 19.11 -8.77 19.56
CA ASN A 206 18.55 -8.31 20.82
C ASN A 206 17.17 -7.65 20.62
N ASP A 207 17.04 -6.36 20.92
CA ASP A 207 15.81 -5.57 20.69
C ASP A 207 15.86 -4.70 19.42
N THR A 208 16.92 -4.83 18.62
CA THR A 208 17.04 -4.10 17.36
C THR A 208 16.54 -4.94 16.20
N VAL A 209 15.64 -4.38 15.40
CA VAL A 209 15.21 -5.00 14.14
C VAL A 209 16.37 -4.96 13.14
N VAL A 210 16.73 -6.12 12.61
CA VAL A 210 17.86 -6.26 11.66
C VAL A 210 17.44 -6.79 10.30
N GLY A 211 16.13 -6.85 10.02
CA GLY A 211 15.61 -7.27 8.73
C GLY A 211 14.32 -8.09 8.84
N ILE A 212 14.05 -8.86 7.79
CA ILE A 212 12.92 -9.78 7.71
C ILE A 212 13.35 -11.13 7.15
N LYS A 213 12.51 -12.15 7.33
CA LYS A 213 12.61 -13.42 6.63
C LYS A 213 11.37 -13.63 5.77
N THR A 214 11.56 -14.10 4.54
CA THR A 214 10.43 -14.44 3.67
C THR A 214 9.74 -15.72 4.14
N ASN A 215 8.53 -15.99 3.65
CA ASN A 215 7.85 -17.24 3.94
C ASN A 215 8.64 -18.47 3.45
N ASP A 216 8.55 -19.56 4.21
CA ASP A 216 8.95 -20.88 3.76
C ASP A 216 7.98 -21.37 2.67
N MET A 217 8.52 -22.07 1.66
CA MET A 217 7.75 -22.66 0.57
C MET A 217 7.72 -24.18 0.70
N GLY A 218 6.71 -24.83 0.12
CA GLY A 218 6.58 -26.29 0.16
C GLY A 218 6.17 -26.86 1.51
N ILE A 219 5.37 -26.13 2.29
CA ILE A 219 4.72 -26.63 3.50
C ILE A 219 3.33 -27.20 3.15
N SER A 220 3.00 -28.35 3.73
CA SER A 220 1.69 -29.01 3.62
C SER A 220 0.64 -28.38 4.52
N LYS A 221 -0.65 -28.65 4.26
CA LYS A 221 -1.77 -28.12 5.05
C LYS A 221 -1.70 -28.55 6.53
N ASP A 222 -1.08 -29.70 6.81
CA ASP A 222 -0.85 -30.23 8.16
C ASP A 222 0.43 -29.68 8.83
N GLY A 223 1.17 -28.79 8.15
CA GLY A 223 2.43 -28.21 8.64
C GLY A 223 3.68 -29.04 8.32
N SER A 224 3.54 -30.23 7.72
CA SER A 224 4.70 -31.04 7.33
C SER A 224 5.46 -30.43 6.15
N LYS A 225 6.77 -30.60 6.11
CA LYS A 225 7.62 -30.17 4.98
C LYS A 225 7.46 -31.16 3.82
N LYS A 226 7.15 -30.65 2.62
CA LYS A 226 7.10 -31.45 1.39
C LYS A 226 8.51 -31.69 0.84
N GLU A 227 8.63 -32.59 -0.14
CA GLU A 227 9.87 -32.78 -0.90
C GLU A 227 10.34 -31.51 -1.62
N THR A 228 9.41 -30.61 -1.95
CA THR A 228 9.69 -29.29 -2.54
C THR A 228 9.90 -28.18 -1.50
N PHE A 229 10.19 -28.53 -0.23
CA PHE A 229 10.40 -27.54 0.82
C PHE A 229 11.60 -26.67 0.51
N GLN A 230 11.42 -25.36 0.64
CA GLN A 230 12.51 -24.38 0.57
C GLN A 230 12.37 -23.42 1.75
N PRO A 231 13.41 -23.25 2.57
CA PRO A 231 13.38 -22.26 3.64
C PRO A 231 13.29 -20.85 3.05
N GLY A 232 12.58 -19.97 3.73
CA GLY A 232 12.54 -18.56 3.40
C GLY A 232 13.90 -17.91 3.53
N VAL A 233 14.15 -16.88 2.71
CA VAL A 233 15.41 -16.14 2.64
C VAL A 233 15.39 -15.04 3.70
N ALA A 234 16.49 -14.88 4.43
CA ALA A 234 16.67 -13.76 5.34
C ALA A 234 17.18 -12.53 4.57
N LEU A 235 16.50 -11.40 4.68
CA LEU A 235 16.93 -10.13 4.12
C LEU A 235 17.27 -9.23 5.29
N LYS A 236 18.58 -9.04 5.52
CA LYS A 236 19.09 -8.24 6.62
C LYS A 236 19.31 -6.81 6.16
N GLY A 237 18.85 -5.87 6.97
CA GLY A 237 18.93 -4.43 6.72
C GLY A 237 19.50 -3.71 7.92
N ARG A 238 20.39 -2.73 7.71
CA ARG A 238 20.78 -1.78 8.77
C ARG A 238 19.57 -0.93 9.20
N ILE A 239 18.67 -0.64 8.26
CA ILE A 239 17.36 -0.05 8.51
C ILE A 239 16.27 -0.90 7.84
N THR A 240 15.17 -1.15 8.56
CA THR A 240 13.98 -1.83 8.03
C THR A 240 12.76 -0.90 8.05
N LEU A 241 12.20 -0.61 6.88
CA LEU A 241 10.98 0.19 6.74
C LEU A 241 9.77 -0.71 6.47
N ILE A 242 8.74 -0.61 7.31
CA ILE A 242 7.53 -1.43 7.21
C ILE A 242 6.42 -0.64 6.52
N ALA A 243 6.06 -1.06 5.31
CA ALA A 243 5.14 -0.39 4.40
C ALA A 243 4.03 -1.34 3.88
N GLU A 244 3.63 -2.34 4.66
CA GLU A 244 2.63 -3.37 4.32
C GLU A 244 1.23 -2.79 3.96
N GLY A 245 0.98 -1.54 4.31
CA GLY A 245 -0.31 -0.87 4.20
C GLY A 245 -1.22 -1.14 5.41
N CYS A 246 -2.51 -0.91 5.22
CA CYS A 246 -3.52 -1.04 6.27
C CYS A 246 -3.50 -2.45 6.89
N ARG A 247 -3.42 -2.49 8.24
CA ARG A 247 -3.46 -3.71 9.07
C ARG A 247 -2.37 -4.74 8.69
N GLY A 248 -1.15 -4.27 8.46
CA GLY A 248 0.01 -5.12 8.14
C GLY A 248 0.41 -6.04 9.28
N SER A 249 0.70 -7.31 8.99
CA SER A 249 1.01 -8.35 9.98
C SER A 249 2.27 -8.05 10.79
N LEU A 250 3.34 -7.62 10.12
CA LEU A 250 4.60 -7.28 10.79
C LEU A 250 4.47 -5.94 11.51
N SER A 251 3.75 -4.97 10.92
CA SER A 251 3.50 -3.67 11.53
C SER A 251 2.75 -3.80 12.86
N GLU A 252 1.73 -4.65 12.96
CA GLU A 252 1.00 -4.88 14.22
C GLU A 252 1.87 -5.62 15.25
N THR A 253 2.69 -6.58 14.80
CA THR A 253 3.66 -7.26 15.67
C THR A 253 4.65 -6.27 16.29
N LEU A 254 5.20 -5.37 15.48
CA LEU A 254 6.15 -4.34 15.92
C LEU A 254 5.49 -3.29 16.80
N MET A 255 4.28 -2.85 16.45
CA MET A 255 3.51 -1.92 17.28
C MET A 255 3.31 -2.46 18.69
N LYS A 256 2.98 -3.75 18.80
CA LYS A 256 2.82 -4.43 20.09
C LYS A 256 4.14 -4.61 20.82
N LYS A 257 5.18 -5.14 20.17
CA LYS A 257 6.49 -5.41 20.83
C LYS A 257 7.11 -4.13 21.43
N PHE A 258 7.00 -3.00 20.72
CA PHE A 258 7.62 -1.74 21.13
C PHE A 258 6.65 -0.73 21.75
N ASN A 259 5.40 -1.13 22.06
CA ASN A 259 4.36 -0.28 22.64
C ASN A 259 4.20 1.06 21.88
N LEU A 260 4.20 0.98 20.55
CA LEU A 260 4.29 2.15 19.68
C LEU A 260 3.04 3.03 19.76
N ARG A 261 1.87 2.46 20.04
CA ARG A 261 0.63 3.22 20.22
C ARG A 261 0.71 4.06 21.49
N GLU A 262 1.11 3.47 22.61
CA GLU A 262 1.27 4.12 23.89
C GLU A 262 2.34 5.22 23.82
N ARG A 263 3.49 4.93 23.20
CA ARG A 263 4.56 5.93 22.99
C ARG A 263 4.08 7.14 22.17
N GLY A 264 3.17 6.91 21.21
CA GLY A 264 2.58 7.98 20.39
C GLY A 264 1.42 8.71 21.06
N ASN A 265 0.94 8.24 22.21
CA ASN A 265 -0.37 8.57 22.78
C ASN A 265 -1.53 8.33 21.78
N GLY A 266 -1.35 7.33 20.91
CA GLY A 266 -2.33 6.93 19.92
C GLY A 266 -3.42 6.05 20.54
N GLN A 267 -4.67 6.31 20.17
CA GLN A 267 -5.79 5.42 20.46
C GLN A 267 -5.71 4.15 19.59
N HIS A 268 -6.60 3.19 19.83
CA HIS A 268 -6.76 2.08 18.91
C HIS A 268 -7.09 2.62 17.50
N GLN A 269 -6.62 1.92 16.49
CA GLN A 269 -6.98 2.24 15.11
C GLN A 269 -8.37 1.68 14.84
N THR A 270 -9.21 2.46 14.19
CA THR A 270 -10.49 2.02 13.62
C THR A 270 -10.33 1.81 12.12
N TYR A 271 -11.17 0.97 11.53
CA TYR A 271 -11.02 0.53 10.16
C TYR A 271 -12.37 0.44 9.44
N ALA A 272 -12.32 0.49 8.12
CA ALA A 272 -13.44 0.11 7.26
C ALA A 272 -13.01 -0.92 6.24
N LEU A 273 -13.99 -1.67 5.72
CA LEU A 273 -13.84 -2.52 4.56
C LEU A 273 -14.34 -1.76 3.31
N GLY A 274 -13.46 -1.54 2.36
CA GLY A 274 -13.80 -1.06 1.03
C GLY A 274 -13.94 -2.22 0.06
N ILE A 275 -15.09 -2.30 -0.61
CA ILE A 275 -15.36 -3.24 -1.70
C ILE A 275 -15.42 -2.44 -3.00
N LYS A 276 -14.77 -2.93 -4.05
CA LYS A 276 -14.64 -2.25 -5.33
C LYS A 276 -14.91 -3.20 -6.49
N GLU A 277 -15.59 -2.69 -7.51
CA GLU A 277 -15.62 -3.26 -8.85
C GLU A 277 -15.12 -2.22 -9.87
N VAL A 278 -14.46 -2.69 -10.93
CA VAL A 278 -14.22 -1.90 -12.15
C VAL A 278 -15.16 -2.41 -13.22
N TRP A 279 -15.94 -1.51 -13.81
CA TRP A 279 -16.91 -1.82 -14.85
C TRP A 279 -16.51 -1.14 -16.15
N GLU A 280 -16.68 -1.82 -17.28
CA GLU A 280 -16.80 -1.17 -18.58
C GLU A 280 -18.28 -0.84 -18.83
N ILE A 281 -18.56 0.40 -19.25
CA ILE A 281 -19.92 0.88 -19.52
C ILE A 281 -20.07 1.40 -20.96
N GLU A 282 -21.31 1.62 -21.38
CA GLU A 282 -21.61 2.23 -22.68
C GLU A 282 -21.01 3.66 -22.80
N GLU A 283 -20.46 3.98 -23.96
CA GLU A 283 -19.75 5.25 -24.21
C GLU A 283 -20.63 6.49 -23.94
N ASN A 284 -21.90 6.45 -24.35
CA ASN A 284 -22.86 7.54 -24.14
C ASN A 284 -23.17 7.82 -22.66
N LYS A 285 -22.92 6.87 -21.76
CA LYS A 285 -23.10 7.02 -20.30
C LYS A 285 -21.80 7.47 -19.60
N HIS A 286 -20.66 7.35 -20.27
CA HIS A 286 -19.35 7.62 -19.70
C HIS A 286 -19.03 9.12 -19.70
N LYS A 287 -18.55 9.63 -18.55
CA LYS A 287 -18.20 11.04 -18.33
C LYS A 287 -16.83 11.13 -17.65
N PRO A 288 -15.70 11.03 -18.37
CA PRO A 288 -14.37 10.98 -17.78
C PRO A 288 -14.13 12.08 -16.75
N GLY A 289 -13.55 11.72 -15.60
CA GLY A 289 -13.26 12.65 -14.52
C GLY A 289 -14.45 13.00 -13.62
N SER A 290 -15.65 12.49 -13.91
CA SER A 290 -16.79 12.65 -13.01
C SER A 290 -16.60 11.80 -11.76
N VAL A 291 -16.71 12.44 -10.60
CA VAL A 291 -16.54 11.84 -9.27
C VAL A 291 -17.85 11.96 -8.50
N ILE A 292 -18.38 10.84 -8.02
CA ILE A 292 -19.60 10.79 -7.21
C ILE A 292 -19.29 10.09 -5.90
N HIS A 293 -19.69 10.71 -4.80
CA HIS A 293 -19.68 10.10 -3.47
C HIS A 293 -21.10 10.08 -2.93
N THR A 294 -21.46 9.03 -2.20
CA THR A 294 -22.79 8.94 -1.59
C THR A 294 -22.77 8.51 -0.14
N LEU A 295 -23.75 8.98 0.62
CA LEU A 295 -24.07 8.54 1.98
C LEU A 295 -25.52 8.07 2.06
N GLY A 296 -25.89 7.43 3.17
CA GLY A 296 -27.23 6.93 3.43
C GLY A 296 -27.43 5.54 2.84
N TRP A 297 -28.53 5.35 2.11
CA TRP A 297 -28.91 4.05 1.58
C TRP A 297 -27.77 3.41 0.75
N PRO A 298 -27.46 2.12 0.93
CA PRO A 298 -28.27 1.11 1.62
C PRO A 298 -27.98 0.94 3.11
N LEU A 299 -27.02 1.67 3.66
CA LEU A 299 -26.67 1.62 5.07
C LEU A 299 -27.72 2.33 5.94
N ASP A 300 -27.83 1.90 7.19
CA ASP A 300 -28.67 2.56 8.19
C ASP A 300 -27.99 3.79 8.79
N ASN A 301 -28.69 4.53 9.66
CA ASN A 301 -28.16 5.76 10.26
C ASN A 301 -27.11 5.51 11.36
N LYS A 302 -26.87 4.24 11.74
CA LYS A 302 -25.92 3.85 12.80
C LYS A 302 -24.61 3.31 12.23
N THR A 303 -24.65 2.78 11.01
CA THR A 303 -23.50 2.21 10.32
C THR A 303 -22.77 3.30 9.55
N TYR A 304 -21.53 3.60 9.95
CA TYR A 304 -20.70 4.51 9.19
C TYR A 304 -20.27 3.87 7.87
N GLY A 305 -20.38 4.62 6.79
CA GLY A 305 -19.98 4.17 5.47
C GLY A 305 -20.55 5.04 4.36
N GLY A 306 -20.18 4.71 3.14
CA GLY A 306 -20.56 5.47 1.95
C GLY A 306 -20.05 4.81 0.69
N SER A 307 -20.53 5.29 -0.46
CA SER A 307 -20.11 4.79 -1.75
C SER A 307 -19.24 5.79 -2.50
N PHE A 308 -18.50 5.28 -3.46
CA PHE A 308 -17.82 6.08 -4.46
C PHE A 308 -18.07 5.52 -5.86
N LEU A 309 -18.05 6.41 -6.86
CA LEU A 309 -18.13 6.07 -8.27
C LEU A 309 -17.35 7.11 -9.07
N TYR A 310 -16.29 6.65 -9.73
CA TYR A 310 -15.39 7.52 -10.49
C TYR A 310 -15.28 7.04 -11.93
N HIS A 311 -15.47 7.97 -12.86
CA HIS A 311 -15.27 7.71 -14.28
C HIS A 311 -13.79 7.82 -14.65
N MET A 312 -13.22 6.70 -15.05
CA MET A 312 -11.81 6.51 -15.35
C MET A 312 -11.54 6.70 -16.86
N TYR A 313 -10.38 6.24 -17.30
CA TYR A 313 -10.02 6.16 -18.72
C TYR A 313 -10.73 4.97 -19.40
N ASN A 314 -10.83 4.96 -20.73
CA ASN A 314 -11.34 3.82 -21.52
C ASN A 314 -12.75 3.31 -21.18
N ARG A 315 -13.72 4.21 -20.96
CA ARG A 315 -15.11 3.86 -20.58
C ARG A 315 -15.23 3.03 -19.31
N GLN A 316 -14.20 3.04 -18.46
CA GLN A 316 -14.21 2.32 -17.21
C GLN A 316 -14.77 3.22 -16.10
N ILE A 317 -15.52 2.62 -15.18
CA ILE A 317 -15.85 3.24 -13.91
C ILE A 317 -15.33 2.38 -12.78
N SER A 318 -14.76 3.04 -11.77
CA SER A 318 -14.42 2.41 -10.50
C SER A 318 -15.53 2.76 -9.51
N LEU A 319 -16.25 1.76 -9.03
CA LEU A 319 -17.33 1.95 -8.07
C LEU A 319 -17.18 1.04 -6.86
N GLY A 320 -17.60 1.51 -5.70
CA GLY A 320 -17.40 0.77 -4.47
C GLY A 320 -18.23 1.26 -3.31
N LEU A 321 -18.31 0.43 -2.27
CA LEU A 321 -18.93 0.74 -0.99
C LEU A 321 -17.89 0.53 0.12
N VAL A 322 -17.83 1.48 1.04
CA VAL A 322 -17.03 1.45 2.25
C VAL A 322 -17.97 1.29 3.43
N VAL A 323 -17.69 0.31 4.29
CA VAL A 323 -18.44 0.04 5.52
C VAL A 323 -17.46 -0.04 6.68
N ALA A 324 -17.66 0.79 7.69
CA ALA A 324 -16.86 0.79 8.91
C ALA A 324 -16.99 -0.53 9.66
N LEU A 325 -15.89 -1.04 10.20
CA LEU A 325 -15.85 -2.35 10.86
C LEU A 325 -16.38 -2.33 12.30
N ASP A 326 -16.80 -1.17 12.79
CA ASP A 326 -17.50 -0.97 14.07
C ASP A 326 -19.04 -1.10 13.94
N TYR A 327 -19.53 -1.74 12.88
CA TYR A 327 -20.97 -1.99 12.72
C TYR A 327 -21.51 -2.92 13.83
N GLN A 328 -22.69 -2.55 14.34
CA GLN A 328 -23.31 -3.22 15.50
C GLN A 328 -24.04 -4.51 15.12
N ASN A 329 -24.66 -4.55 13.94
CA ASN A 329 -25.53 -5.66 13.54
C ASN A 329 -24.72 -6.84 12.97
N PRO A 330 -24.71 -8.02 13.63
CA PRO A 330 -23.93 -9.18 13.17
C PRO A 330 -24.45 -9.81 11.86
N TYR A 331 -25.65 -9.45 11.41
CA TYR A 331 -26.21 -9.90 10.15
C TYR A 331 -25.87 -8.99 8.96
N LEU A 332 -25.22 -7.85 9.21
CA LEU A 332 -24.77 -6.95 8.15
C LEU A 332 -23.69 -7.63 7.32
N ASN A 333 -23.91 -7.68 6.01
CA ASN A 333 -22.94 -8.18 5.06
C ASN A 333 -22.51 -7.05 4.11
N PRO A 334 -21.29 -6.49 4.26
CA PRO A 334 -20.84 -5.37 3.42
C PRO A 334 -20.87 -5.68 1.92
N TYR A 335 -20.64 -6.94 1.53
CA TYR A 335 -20.71 -7.36 0.14
C TYR A 335 -22.14 -7.28 -0.39
N GLU A 336 -23.11 -7.78 0.35
CA GLU A 336 -24.51 -7.74 -0.06
C GLU A 336 -25.05 -6.31 -0.05
N GLU A 337 -24.61 -5.45 0.89
CA GLU A 337 -24.92 -4.02 0.84
C GLU A 337 -24.35 -3.36 -0.42
N PHE A 338 -23.13 -3.71 -0.84
CA PHE A 338 -22.55 -3.22 -2.08
C PHE A 338 -23.33 -3.71 -3.32
N GLN A 339 -23.69 -4.99 -3.36
CA GLN A 339 -24.53 -5.56 -4.42
C GLN A 339 -25.91 -4.87 -4.47
N ARG A 340 -26.51 -4.57 -3.31
CA ARG A 340 -27.77 -3.84 -3.19
C ARG A 340 -27.63 -2.37 -3.64
N PHE A 341 -26.56 -1.70 -3.27
CA PHE A 341 -26.25 -0.32 -3.66
C PHE A 341 -26.33 -0.11 -5.18
N LYS A 342 -25.79 -1.06 -5.96
CA LYS A 342 -25.80 -1.00 -7.44
C LYS A 342 -27.21 -0.92 -8.06
N HIS A 343 -28.25 -1.36 -7.33
CA HIS A 343 -29.64 -1.25 -7.78
C HIS A 343 -30.30 0.10 -7.51
N HIS A 344 -29.63 1.02 -6.82
CA HIS A 344 -30.20 2.34 -6.58
C HIS A 344 -30.56 3.02 -7.92
N PRO A 345 -31.72 3.70 -8.06
CA PRO A 345 -32.14 4.32 -9.32
C PRO A 345 -31.16 5.33 -9.93
N ALA A 346 -30.30 5.94 -9.10
CA ALA A 346 -29.25 6.85 -9.57
C ALA A 346 -27.97 6.15 -10.08
N ILE A 347 -27.82 4.86 -9.82
CA ILE A 347 -26.61 4.06 -10.13
C ILE A 347 -26.93 3.02 -11.20
N LYS A 348 -28.02 2.28 -11.03
CA LYS A 348 -28.42 1.18 -11.92
C LYS A 348 -28.37 1.52 -13.41
N PRO A 349 -28.91 2.67 -13.89
CA PRO A 349 -28.92 2.98 -15.33
C PRO A 349 -27.52 3.10 -15.93
N LEU A 350 -26.51 3.44 -15.11
CA LEU A 350 -25.12 3.52 -15.54
C LEU A 350 -24.52 2.14 -15.82
N LEU A 351 -24.92 1.13 -15.05
CA LEU A 351 -24.39 -0.23 -15.10
C LEU A 351 -25.14 -1.13 -16.09
N GLU A 352 -26.39 -0.79 -16.42
CA GLU A 352 -27.18 -1.53 -17.40
C GLU A 352 -26.45 -1.62 -18.75
N GLY A 353 -26.23 -2.84 -19.24
CA GLY A 353 -25.46 -3.12 -20.46
C GLY A 353 -23.94 -3.12 -20.29
N GLY A 354 -23.43 -2.81 -19.11
CA GLY A 354 -22.00 -2.85 -18.78
C GLY A 354 -21.51 -4.24 -18.36
N ASN A 355 -20.19 -4.37 -18.27
CA ASN A 355 -19.51 -5.60 -17.85
C ASN A 355 -18.57 -5.34 -16.68
N VAL A 356 -18.52 -6.24 -15.71
CA VAL A 356 -17.51 -6.21 -14.64
C VAL A 356 -16.19 -6.74 -15.17
N LEU A 357 -15.16 -5.92 -15.05
CA LEU A 357 -13.79 -6.27 -15.44
C LEU A 357 -12.99 -6.79 -14.26
N GLN A 358 -13.18 -6.20 -13.08
CA GLN A 358 -12.38 -6.50 -11.89
C GLN A 358 -13.23 -6.36 -10.64
N TYR A 359 -12.89 -7.15 -9.62
CA TYR A 359 -13.43 -7.05 -8.26
C TYR A 359 -12.28 -7.02 -7.25
N GLY A 360 -12.54 -6.52 -6.06
CA GLY A 360 -11.71 -6.80 -4.90
C GLY A 360 -12.22 -6.11 -3.65
N ALA A 361 -11.59 -6.43 -2.52
CA ALA A 361 -11.84 -5.74 -1.26
C ALA A 361 -10.55 -5.49 -0.49
N ARG A 362 -10.49 -4.37 0.24
CA ARG A 362 -9.35 -4.00 1.08
C ARG A 362 -9.83 -3.22 2.29
N THR A 363 -9.21 -3.47 3.44
CA THR A 363 -9.41 -2.63 4.61
C THR A 363 -8.64 -1.31 4.47
N LEU A 364 -9.20 -0.25 5.06
CA LEU A 364 -8.58 1.07 5.16
C LEU A 364 -8.67 1.59 6.59
N ASN A 365 -7.73 2.45 6.98
CA ASN A 365 -7.69 3.08 8.29
C ASN A 365 -8.74 4.20 8.38
N GLU A 366 -9.43 4.32 9.51
CA GLU A 366 -10.39 5.38 9.80
C GLU A 366 -10.11 6.11 11.12
N GLY A 367 -9.14 5.65 11.91
CA GLY A 367 -8.84 6.28 13.20
C GLY A 367 -8.16 7.65 13.07
N GLY A 368 -7.57 7.95 11.92
CA GLY A 368 -7.02 9.27 11.60
C GLY A 368 -5.99 9.74 12.64
N PHE A 369 -6.01 11.05 12.94
CA PHE A 369 -5.02 11.70 13.78
C PHE A 369 -4.88 11.11 15.18
N GLN A 370 -5.99 10.73 15.81
CA GLN A 370 -6.02 10.20 17.17
C GLN A 370 -5.36 8.83 17.30
N SER A 371 -5.24 8.08 16.20
CA SER A 371 -4.72 6.71 16.19
C SER A 371 -3.31 6.61 15.61
N ILE A 372 -2.64 7.74 15.36
CA ILE A 372 -1.26 7.75 14.89
C ILE A 372 -0.34 7.22 16.01
N PRO A 373 0.38 6.10 15.80
CA PRO A 373 1.36 5.60 16.75
C PRO A 373 2.67 6.39 16.63
N TYR A 374 3.58 6.19 17.60
CA TYR A 374 4.98 6.55 17.43
C TYR A 374 5.60 5.60 16.39
N PRO A 375 6.03 6.05 15.21
CA PRO A 375 6.28 5.14 14.10
C PRO A 375 7.69 4.55 14.10
N VAL A 376 8.58 5.00 14.98
CA VAL A 376 10.00 4.62 15.01
C VAL A 376 10.25 3.52 16.05
N PHE A 377 11.06 2.54 15.69
CA PHE A 377 11.54 1.48 16.58
C PHE A 377 13.05 1.23 16.35
N PRO A 378 13.77 0.58 17.27
CA PRO A 378 15.18 0.27 17.07
C PRO A 378 15.41 -0.51 15.77
N GLY A 379 16.19 0.06 14.85
CA GLY A 379 16.48 -0.52 13.54
C GLY A 379 15.47 -0.20 12.43
N GLY A 380 14.46 0.66 12.65
CA GLY A 380 13.51 0.95 11.58
C GLY A 380 12.33 1.87 11.90
N ALA A 381 11.37 1.90 10.97
CA ALA A 381 10.14 2.67 11.12
C ALA A 381 8.94 2.07 10.35
N ILE A 382 7.74 2.41 10.79
CA ILE A 382 6.47 2.10 10.12
C ILE A 382 6.04 3.31 9.28
N ILE A 383 5.66 3.09 8.03
CA ILE A 383 5.29 4.15 7.08
C ILE A 383 3.94 3.89 6.40
N GLY A 384 3.37 4.94 5.82
CA GLY A 384 2.12 4.86 5.07
C GLY A 384 0.90 4.46 5.90
N CYS A 385 -0.01 3.71 5.27
CA CYS A 385 -1.22 3.22 5.92
C CYS A 385 -0.96 2.16 7.00
N SER A 386 0.25 1.59 7.08
CA SER A 386 0.64 0.77 8.23
C SER A 386 0.68 1.60 9.52
N ALA A 387 1.15 2.85 9.45
CA ALA A 387 1.08 3.81 10.55
C ALA A 387 -0.26 4.59 10.61
N GLY A 388 -1.13 4.44 9.60
CA GLY A 388 -2.49 5.00 9.61
C GLY A 388 -2.63 6.44 9.15
N PHE A 389 -1.78 6.93 8.25
CA PHE A 389 -1.82 8.32 7.76
C PHE A 389 -2.95 8.64 6.75
N LEU A 390 -4.11 7.99 6.85
CA LEU A 390 -5.23 8.22 5.94
C LEU A 390 -6.05 9.45 6.37
N ASN A 391 -6.34 10.35 5.43
CA ASN A 391 -7.32 11.41 5.64
C ASN A 391 -8.72 10.87 5.33
N VAL A 392 -9.47 10.58 6.39
CA VAL A 392 -10.78 9.92 6.33
C VAL A 392 -11.83 10.73 5.58
N PRO A 393 -12.10 12.01 5.92
CA PRO A 393 -13.12 12.77 5.21
C PRO A 393 -12.78 13.03 3.75
N LYS A 394 -11.49 13.09 3.37
CA LYS A 394 -11.09 13.15 1.95
C LYS A 394 -11.17 11.80 1.25
N ILE A 395 -11.19 10.69 1.99
CA ILE A 395 -11.03 9.31 1.50
C ILE A 395 -9.70 9.16 0.73
N LYS A 396 -8.64 9.79 1.25
CA LYS A 396 -7.32 9.81 0.61
C LYS A 396 -6.22 9.50 1.60
N GLY A 397 -5.42 8.47 1.28
CA GLY A 397 -4.22 8.13 2.02
C GLY A 397 -2.98 7.97 1.14
N THR A 398 -3.10 8.08 -0.19
CA THR A 398 -1.97 7.84 -1.10
C THR A 398 -0.90 8.92 -0.98
N HIS A 399 -1.29 10.19 -1.02
CA HIS A 399 -0.35 11.33 -0.97
C HIS A 399 0.37 11.39 0.38
N THR A 400 -0.35 11.22 1.49
CA THR A 400 0.25 11.14 2.83
C THR A 400 1.14 9.91 2.99
N ALA A 401 0.77 8.77 2.40
CA ALA A 401 1.60 7.57 2.41
C ALA A 401 2.93 7.79 1.66
N MET A 402 2.88 8.36 0.46
CA MET A 402 4.06 8.72 -0.32
C MET A 402 4.97 9.66 0.46
N LYS A 403 4.42 10.76 0.98
CA LYS A 403 5.20 11.74 1.75
C LYS A 403 5.81 11.14 3.01
N SER A 404 5.10 10.26 3.73
CA SER A 404 5.67 9.56 4.88
C SER A 404 6.86 8.68 4.51
N GLY A 405 6.82 8.03 3.34
CA GLY A 405 7.95 7.27 2.80
C GLY A 405 9.15 8.16 2.49
N MET A 406 8.93 9.33 1.89
CA MET A 406 9.99 10.31 1.62
C MET A 406 10.68 10.78 2.90
N LEU A 407 9.90 11.14 3.92
CA LEU A 407 10.43 11.58 5.21
C LEU A 407 11.20 10.47 5.94
N ALA A 408 10.74 9.22 5.83
CA ALA A 408 11.44 8.08 6.40
C ALA A 408 12.74 7.76 5.64
N ALA A 409 12.77 7.97 4.32
CA ALA A 409 13.99 7.85 3.51
C ALA A 409 15.04 8.89 3.89
N GLU A 410 14.62 10.15 4.07
CA GLU A 410 15.48 11.24 4.55
C GLU A 410 16.07 10.91 5.92
N ALA A 411 15.23 10.44 6.86
CA ALA A 411 15.70 10.00 8.17
C ALA A 411 16.66 8.79 8.08
N SER A 412 16.35 7.81 7.23
CA SER A 412 17.19 6.62 7.04
C SER A 412 18.57 6.99 6.49
N PHE A 413 18.62 7.91 5.53
CA PHE A 413 19.88 8.42 4.99
C PHE A 413 20.70 9.14 6.08
N SER A 414 20.10 10.09 6.81
CA SER A 414 20.77 10.77 7.93
C SER A 414 21.27 9.78 8.98
N THR A 415 20.52 8.72 9.30
CA THR A 415 20.99 7.69 10.24
C THR A 415 22.18 6.91 9.70
N LEU A 416 22.13 6.48 8.44
CA LEU A 416 23.16 5.62 7.85
C LEU A 416 24.45 6.38 7.49
N HIS A 417 24.33 7.65 7.13
CA HIS A 417 25.42 8.49 6.65
C HIS A 417 26.00 9.39 7.75
N GLU A 418 25.16 10.00 8.58
CA GLU A 418 25.57 11.00 9.60
C GLU A 418 25.59 10.42 11.02
N GLY A 419 25.06 9.20 11.21
CA GLY A 419 24.89 8.59 12.53
C GLY A 419 23.74 9.20 13.36
N SER A 420 22.83 9.94 12.70
CA SER A 420 21.65 10.52 13.34
C SER A 420 20.68 9.45 13.85
N SER A 421 19.83 9.80 14.82
CA SER A 421 18.78 8.90 15.29
C SER A 421 17.62 8.83 14.29
N MET A 422 17.04 7.64 14.09
CA MET A 422 15.80 7.48 13.29
C MET A 422 14.62 8.27 13.87
N GLU A 423 14.69 8.71 15.13
CA GLU A 423 13.66 9.56 15.75
C GLU A 423 13.43 10.89 15.02
N VAL A 424 14.40 11.36 14.21
CA VAL A 424 14.21 12.55 13.36
C VAL A 424 13.05 12.40 12.39
N TYR A 425 12.67 11.16 12.01
CA TYR A 425 11.48 10.90 11.21
C TYR A 425 10.20 11.37 11.93
N TRP A 426 10.09 11.12 13.23
CA TRP A 426 8.92 11.54 14.02
C TRP A 426 8.76 13.06 14.04
N ASP A 427 9.88 13.78 14.19
CA ASP A 427 9.88 15.24 14.19
C ASP A 427 9.61 15.81 12.80
N ALA A 428 10.15 15.19 11.75
CA ALA A 428 9.87 15.56 10.37
C ALA A 428 8.40 15.34 10.03
N LEU A 429 7.81 14.22 10.46
CA LEU A 429 6.39 13.92 10.28
C LEU A 429 5.51 15.00 10.93
N ARG A 430 5.76 15.36 12.19
CA ARG A 430 4.99 16.38 12.93
C ARG A 430 5.11 17.80 12.36
N ARG A 431 6.22 18.10 11.68
CA ARG A 431 6.44 19.37 10.98
C ARG A 431 5.90 19.38 9.55
N SER A 432 5.57 18.21 9.01
CA SER A 432 5.09 18.08 7.64
C SER A 432 3.62 18.48 7.49
N TRP A 433 3.22 18.69 6.24
CA TRP A 433 1.83 18.95 5.89
C TRP A 433 0.91 17.75 6.17
N ILE A 434 1.43 16.53 6.33
CA ILE A 434 0.64 15.36 6.73
C ILE A 434 0.00 15.63 8.10
N TRP A 435 0.80 16.13 9.05
CA TRP A 435 0.34 16.35 10.43
C TRP A 435 -0.74 17.42 10.50
N GLU A 436 -0.54 18.51 9.76
CA GLU A 436 -1.52 19.58 9.65
C GLU A 436 -2.83 19.07 9.03
N GLU A 437 -2.74 18.36 7.91
CA GLU A 437 -3.90 17.82 7.19
C GLU A 437 -4.72 16.85 8.06
N LEU A 438 -4.07 15.89 8.71
CA LEU A 438 -4.75 14.92 9.58
C LEU A 438 -5.34 15.59 10.82
N ARG A 439 -4.63 16.58 11.40
CA ARG A 439 -5.14 17.35 12.54
C ARG A 439 -6.40 18.12 12.16
N GLN A 440 -6.47 18.73 10.98
CA GLN A 440 -7.67 19.45 10.52
C GLN A 440 -8.88 18.50 10.32
N ALA A 441 -8.63 17.24 9.98
CA ALA A 441 -9.65 16.22 9.76
C ALA A 441 -10.05 15.41 11.00
N ARG A 442 -9.39 15.63 12.15
CA ARG A 442 -9.43 14.71 13.31
C ARG A 442 -10.82 14.44 13.90
N ASN A 443 -11.74 15.40 13.85
CA ASN A 443 -13.04 15.26 14.50
C ASN A 443 -14.13 14.65 13.61
N TYR A 444 -13.86 14.39 12.32
CA TYR A 444 -14.87 13.87 11.40
C TYR A 444 -15.31 12.47 11.78
N ARG A 445 -14.42 11.48 11.73
CA ARG A 445 -14.78 10.07 11.99
C ARG A 445 -15.37 9.84 13.39
N PRO A 446 -14.80 10.36 14.49
CA PRO A 446 -15.39 10.16 15.81
C PRO A 446 -16.77 10.81 15.98
N ALA A 447 -17.11 11.84 15.20
CA ALA A 447 -18.43 12.45 15.29
C ALA A 447 -19.54 11.50 14.80
N PHE A 448 -19.22 10.55 13.92
CA PHE A 448 -20.17 9.55 13.43
C PHE A 448 -20.43 8.41 14.43
N GLU A 449 -19.67 8.31 15.54
CA GLU A 449 -20.00 7.44 16.68
C GLU A 449 -21.37 7.80 17.29
N TYR A 450 -21.81 9.05 17.13
CA TYR A 450 -23.11 9.53 17.57
C TYR A 450 -24.22 9.33 16.51
N GLY A 451 -23.91 8.65 15.41
CA GLY A 451 -24.79 8.40 14.28
C GLY A 451 -24.66 9.43 13.15
N LEU A 452 -25.35 9.14 12.04
CA LEU A 452 -25.23 9.87 10.78
C LEU A 452 -25.55 11.37 10.91
N ILE A 453 -26.65 11.73 11.57
CA ILE A 453 -27.11 13.13 11.65
C ILE A 453 -26.17 14.00 12.52
N PRO A 454 -25.83 13.60 13.76
CA PRO A 454 -24.83 14.35 14.55
C PRO A 454 -23.46 14.40 13.87
N GLY A 455 -23.03 13.30 13.24
CA GLY A 455 -21.78 13.23 12.48
C GLY A 455 -21.73 14.23 11.33
N LEU A 456 -22.81 14.34 10.54
CA LEU A 456 -22.92 15.34 9.47
C LEU A 456 -22.93 16.77 10.01
N GLY A 457 -23.65 17.04 11.10
CA GLY A 457 -23.69 18.36 11.73
C GLY A 457 -22.30 18.82 12.20
N MET A 458 -21.58 17.94 12.91
CA MET A 458 -20.22 18.23 13.37
C MET A 458 -19.23 18.36 12.20
N SER A 459 -19.35 17.51 11.18
CA SER A 459 -18.53 17.59 9.97
C SER A 459 -18.74 18.93 9.24
N ALA A 460 -19.98 19.40 9.12
CA ALA A 460 -20.29 20.69 8.51
C ALA A 460 -19.72 21.85 9.36
N LEU A 461 -19.83 21.77 10.68
CA LEU A 461 -19.26 22.76 11.61
C LEU A 461 -17.73 22.84 11.46
N GLU A 462 -17.06 21.68 11.44
CA GLU A 462 -15.61 21.56 11.31
C GLU A 462 -15.12 22.04 9.92
N ASN A 463 -15.85 21.73 8.84
CA ASN A 463 -15.47 22.13 7.48
C ASN A 463 -15.71 23.62 7.20
N TYR A 464 -16.94 24.09 7.44
CA TYR A 464 -17.42 25.37 6.90
C TYR A 464 -17.21 26.53 7.87
N ILE A 465 -17.19 26.27 9.18
CA ILE A 465 -17.09 27.32 10.21
C ILE A 465 -15.69 27.36 10.81
N PHE A 466 -15.24 26.26 11.43
CA PHE A 466 -13.97 26.26 12.17
C PHE A 466 -12.75 25.91 11.32
N LYS A 467 -12.94 25.32 10.13
CA LYS A 467 -11.87 24.89 9.23
C LYS A 467 -10.84 24.00 9.95
N GLY A 468 -11.30 23.03 10.74
CA GLY A 468 -10.45 22.12 11.51
C GLY A 468 -9.82 22.71 12.79
N ARG A 469 -10.22 23.91 13.21
CA ARG A 469 -9.63 24.64 14.35
C ARG A 469 -10.45 24.59 15.63
N LEU A 470 -11.38 23.62 15.78
CA LEU A 470 -12.05 23.41 17.06
C LEU A 470 -11.02 23.24 18.20
N PRO A 471 -11.26 23.76 19.41
CA PRO A 471 -10.28 23.73 20.49
C PRO A 471 -10.17 22.37 21.20
N PHE A 472 -10.95 21.38 20.78
CA PHE A 472 -10.97 20.03 21.34
C PHE A 472 -10.75 18.95 20.26
N THR A 473 -10.50 17.73 20.71
CA THR A 473 -10.37 16.54 19.88
C THR A 473 -11.28 15.45 20.43
N LEU A 474 -12.22 14.98 19.61
CA LEU A 474 -13.09 13.87 19.94
C LEU A 474 -12.29 12.56 20.03
N LYS A 475 -12.76 11.62 20.84
CA LYS A 475 -12.14 10.29 20.99
C LYS A 475 -12.97 9.25 20.24
N HIS A 476 -12.30 8.18 19.82
CA HIS A 476 -13.00 7.01 19.28
C HIS A 476 -13.75 6.28 20.39
N GLY A 477 -14.77 5.54 19.98
CA GLY A 477 -15.58 4.71 20.86
C GLY A 477 -14.84 3.44 21.28
N LYS A 478 -15.51 2.29 21.12
CA LYS A 478 -14.89 0.99 21.36
C LYS A 478 -14.07 0.57 20.12
N PRO A 479 -13.05 -0.28 20.28
CA PRO A 479 -12.40 -0.92 19.13
C PRO A 479 -13.41 -1.69 18.27
N ASP A 480 -13.21 -1.70 16.95
CA ASP A 480 -14.11 -2.34 15.98
C ASP A 480 -14.54 -3.77 16.37
N HIS A 481 -13.59 -4.58 16.85
CA HIS A 481 -13.82 -5.98 17.22
C HIS A 481 -14.69 -6.17 18.48
N GLU A 482 -14.97 -5.10 19.23
CA GLU A 482 -15.87 -5.07 20.39
C GLU A 482 -17.21 -4.40 20.09
N ALA A 483 -17.41 -3.90 18.87
CA ALA A 483 -18.57 -3.09 18.50
C ALA A 483 -19.81 -3.93 18.13
N THR A 484 -19.61 -5.16 17.67
CA THR A 484 -20.70 -6.04 17.25
C THR A 484 -21.51 -6.55 18.44
N ASP A 485 -22.83 -6.40 18.38
CA ASP A 485 -23.75 -6.85 19.41
C ASP A 485 -24.09 -8.34 19.27
N VAL A 486 -24.75 -8.88 20.30
CA VAL A 486 -25.28 -10.25 20.27
C VAL A 486 -26.44 -10.36 19.27
N ALA A 487 -26.41 -11.39 18.41
CA ALA A 487 -27.37 -11.61 17.33
C ALA A 487 -28.87 -11.56 17.74
N LYS A 488 -29.21 -11.96 18.97
CA LYS A 488 -30.59 -11.90 19.50
C LYS A 488 -31.16 -10.47 19.64
N GLN A 489 -30.30 -9.46 19.61
CA GLN A 489 -30.68 -8.04 19.70
C GLN A 489 -30.98 -7.43 18.32
N HIS A 490 -30.74 -8.20 17.24
CA HIS A 490 -30.83 -7.73 15.87
C HIS A 490 -31.76 -8.61 15.04
N THR A 491 -32.37 -8.00 14.03
CA THR A 491 -33.17 -8.74 13.03
C THR A 491 -32.28 -9.10 11.85
N PRO A 492 -32.29 -10.35 11.36
CA PRO A 492 -31.60 -10.73 10.14
C PRO A 492 -31.98 -9.83 8.97
N ILE A 493 -31.00 -9.47 8.15
CA ILE A 493 -31.23 -8.63 6.96
C ILE A 493 -31.53 -9.55 5.78
N GLU A 494 -32.68 -9.35 5.14
CA GLU A 494 -33.03 -10.05 3.92
C GLU A 494 -32.40 -9.36 2.71
N TYR A 495 -31.33 -9.98 2.18
CA TYR A 495 -30.66 -9.52 0.97
C TYR A 495 -31.32 -10.10 -0.29
N PRO A 496 -31.55 -9.30 -1.35
CA PRO A 496 -32.05 -9.79 -2.63
C PRO A 496 -31.09 -10.83 -3.23
N ARG A 497 -31.64 -11.80 -3.97
CA ARG A 497 -30.80 -12.76 -4.71
C ARG A 497 -30.12 -12.07 -5.90
N PRO A 498 -28.86 -12.43 -6.20
CA PRO A 498 -28.17 -11.90 -7.37
C PRO A 498 -28.92 -12.15 -8.68
N ASP A 499 -29.07 -11.11 -9.51
CA ASP A 499 -29.72 -11.19 -10.82
C ASP A 499 -28.78 -11.66 -11.94
N GLY A 500 -27.47 -11.79 -11.66
CA GLY A 500 -26.45 -12.25 -12.60
C GLY A 500 -26.04 -11.22 -13.65
N ALA A 501 -26.65 -10.02 -13.62
CA ALA A 501 -26.37 -8.93 -14.55
C ALA A 501 -25.73 -7.74 -13.82
N ILE A 502 -26.41 -7.24 -12.79
CA ILE A 502 -25.94 -6.13 -11.95
C ILE A 502 -25.40 -6.67 -10.63
N GLN A 503 -26.11 -7.64 -10.03
CA GLN A 503 -25.63 -8.37 -8.88
C GLN A 503 -24.92 -9.65 -9.31
N ILE A 504 -23.69 -9.77 -8.84
CA ILE A 504 -22.83 -10.90 -9.12
C ILE A 504 -22.70 -11.70 -7.82
N THR A 505 -22.56 -13.02 -7.93
CA THR A 505 -22.32 -13.85 -6.75
C THR A 505 -20.88 -13.65 -6.26
N ALA A 506 -20.64 -13.85 -4.95
CA ALA A 506 -19.28 -13.79 -4.41
C ALA A 506 -18.32 -14.74 -5.15
N THR A 507 -18.79 -15.94 -5.52
CA THR A 507 -17.99 -16.93 -6.27
C THR A 507 -17.63 -16.45 -7.67
N THR A 508 -18.57 -15.85 -8.41
CA THR A 508 -18.30 -15.29 -9.74
C THR A 508 -17.34 -14.10 -9.63
N ASN A 509 -17.49 -13.25 -8.61
CA ASN A 509 -16.55 -12.15 -8.35
C ASN A 509 -15.14 -12.65 -8.00
N HIS A 510 -15.02 -13.76 -7.26
CA HIS A 510 -13.73 -14.39 -7.02
C HIS A 510 -13.08 -14.90 -8.32
N LEU A 511 -13.86 -15.47 -9.25
CA LEU A 511 -13.37 -15.91 -10.55
C LEU A 511 -12.95 -14.75 -11.47
N ILE A 512 -13.53 -13.55 -11.29
CA ILE A 512 -13.11 -12.34 -12.02
C ILE A 512 -11.76 -11.81 -11.47
N CYS A 513 -11.46 -12.05 -10.18
CA CYS A 513 -10.19 -11.65 -9.57
C CYS A 513 -9.00 -12.55 -9.91
N THR A 514 -9.24 -13.85 -10.13
CA THR A 514 -8.21 -14.87 -10.38
C THR A 514 -7.97 -15.07 -11.87
#